data_AF-A0A7C8E793-F1
#
_entry.id   AF-A0A7C8E793-F1
#
_cell.length_a   1.000
_cell.length_b   1.000
_cell.length_c   1.000
_cell.angle_alpha   90.00
_cell.angle_beta   90.00
_cell.angle_gamma   90.00
#
_symmetry.space_group_name_H-M   'P 1'
#
loop_
_entity.id
_entity.type
_entity.pdbx_description
1 polymer ?
#
loop_
_entity_poly.entity_id
_entity_poly.type
_entity_poly.pdbx_seq_one_letter_code
_entity_poly.pdbx_strand_id
1 'polypeptide(L)'
;MRPAMRFVDLAGTFVCDIEVSNDDTYVDGKSIMQMTMLAATRGTRLKVKARGPDAQEAIKALQELVEEKLFDDSAAAGSGGQKA
;
A
#
# COMPACT_ATOMS: atom_id res chain seq x y z
N MET A 1 -6.95 9.47 1.84
CA MET A 1 -5.82 10.17 1.20
C MET A 1 -4.45 9.83 1.82
N ARG A 2 -4.34 9.67 3.15
CA ARG A 2 -3.06 9.35 3.84
C ARG A 2 -2.36 8.03 3.43
N PRO A 3 -3.05 6.91 3.12
CA PRO A 3 -2.36 5.64 2.85
C PRO A 3 -1.54 5.64 1.56
N ALA A 4 -2.07 6.26 0.50
CA ALA A 4 -1.37 6.36 -0.79
C ALA A 4 -0.11 7.21 -0.68
N MET A 5 -0.14 8.32 0.08
CA MET A 5 1.06 9.15 0.32
C MET A 5 2.13 8.37 1.06
N ARG A 6 1.78 7.64 2.14
CA ARG A 6 2.75 6.84 2.90
C ARG A 6 3.39 5.73 2.06
N PHE A 7 2.60 5.09 1.20
CA PHE A 7 3.10 4.11 0.25
C PHE A 7 4.10 4.75 -0.73
N VAL A 8 3.74 5.88 -1.32
CA VAL A 8 4.57 6.60 -2.29
C VAL A 8 5.85 7.13 -1.66
N ASP A 9 5.77 7.69 -0.46
CA ASP A 9 6.92 8.19 0.29
C ASP A 9 7.91 7.06 0.57
N LEU A 10 7.43 5.89 1.01
CA LEU A 10 8.26 4.72 1.24
C LEU A 10 8.80 4.13 -0.07
N ALA A 11 7.98 3.99 -1.11
CA ALA A 11 8.42 3.53 -2.42
C ALA A 11 9.50 4.45 -3.02
N GLY A 12 9.42 5.75 -2.75
CA GLY A 12 10.38 6.76 -3.19
C GLY A 12 11.76 6.67 -2.53
N THR A 13 11.92 5.94 -1.41
CA THR A 13 13.23 5.76 -0.77
C THR A 13 14.09 4.72 -1.48
N PHE A 14 13.48 3.87 -2.31
CA PHE A 14 14.16 2.81 -3.04
C PHE A 14 14.58 3.26 -4.44
N VAL A 15 15.70 2.75 -4.93
CA VAL A 15 16.22 3.04 -6.26
C VAL A 15 15.59 2.14 -7.33
N CYS A 16 15.08 0.96 -6.96
CA CYS A 16 14.38 0.06 -7.88
C CYS A 16 13.10 0.65 -8.45
N ASP A 17 12.70 0.21 -9.63
CA ASP A 17 11.38 0.49 -10.19
C ASP A 17 10.32 -0.29 -9.42
N ILE A 18 9.18 0.35 -9.11
CA ILE A 18 8.08 -0.25 -8.35
C ILE A 18 6.79 -0.06 -9.15
N GLU A 19 6.20 -1.17 -9.60
CA GLU A 19 4.93 -1.22 -10.32
C GLU A 19 3.86 -1.80 -9.38
N VAL A 20 2.75 -1.10 -9.24
CA VAL A 20 1.57 -1.56 -8.49
C VAL A 20 0.45 -1.81 -9.47
N SER A 21 -0.29 -2.90 -9.27
CA SER A 21 -1.43 -3.22 -10.12
C SER A 21 -2.64 -3.70 -9.36
N ASN A 22 -3.80 -3.31 -9.88
CA ASN A 22 -5.12 -3.77 -9.49
C ASN A 22 -5.82 -4.30 -10.75
N ASP A 23 -6.02 -5.61 -10.82
CA ASP A 23 -6.48 -6.33 -12.02
C ASP A 23 -5.67 -5.95 -13.27
N ASP A 24 -6.27 -5.21 -14.20
CA ASP A 24 -5.68 -4.81 -15.49
C ASP A 24 -5.03 -3.42 -15.46
N THR A 25 -5.12 -2.71 -14.34
CA THR A 25 -4.54 -1.37 -14.19
C THR A 25 -3.16 -1.46 -13.56
N TYR A 26 -2.15 -0.90 -14.23
CA TYR A 26 -0.76 -0.82 -13.78
C TYR A 26 -0.36 0.63 -13.57
N VAL A 27 0.27 0.92 -12.43
CA VAL A 27 0.73 2.26 -12.05
C VAL A 27 2.12 2.22 -11.47
N ASP A 28 2.81 3.36 -11.54
CA ASP A 28 4.04 3.62 -10.82
C ASP A 28 3.75 3.82 -9.33
N GLY A 29 4.32 2.94 -8.50
CA GLY A 29 4.20 2.98 -7.04
C GLY A 29 4.83 4.21 -6.38
N LYS A 30 5.68 4.94 -7.11
CA LYS A 30 6.32 6.19 -6.66
C LYS A 30 5.57 7.44 -7.10
N SER A 31 4.51 7.29 -7.89
CA SER A 31 3.71 8.42 -8.37
C SER A 31 2.44 8.57 -7.54
N ILE A 32 2.38 9.61 -6.70
CA ILE A 32 1.16 9.92 -5.93
C ILE A 32 -0.06 10.10 -6.82
N MET A 33 0.10 10.71 -8.00
CA MET A 33 -1.00 10.89 -8.94
C MET A 33 -1.57 9.54 -9.38
N GLN A 34 -0.71 8.62 -9.84
CA GLN A 34 -1.17 7.33 -10.36
C GLN A 34 -1.66 6.42 -9.23
N MET A 35 -1.00 6.42 -8.07
CA MET A 35 -1.45 5.65 -6.90
C MET A 35 -2.81 6.10 -6.38
N THR A 36 -3.14 7.39 -6.46
CA THR A 36 -4.48 7.89 -6.09
C THR A 36 -5.53 7.49 -7.14
N MET A 37 -5.14 7.36 -8.41
CA MET A 37 -6.02 6.92 -9.52
C MET A 37 -6.28 5.41 -9.53
N LEU A 38 -5.41 4.59 -8.94
CA LEU A 38 -5.59 3.14 -8.85
C LEU A 38 -6.87 2.73 -8.08
N ALA A 39 -7.49 3.67 -7.35
CA ALA A 39 -8.79 3.53 -6.68
C ALA A 39 -8.93 2.25 -5.83
N ALA A 40 -7.82 1.81 -5.22
CA ALA A 40 -7.79 0.63 -4.38
C ALA A 40 -8.58 0.89 -3.10
N THR A 41 -9.71 0.19 -2.94
CA THR A 41 -10.52 0.25 -1.72
C THR A 41 -10.07 -0.85 -0.74
N ARG A 42 -10.52 -0.77 0.52
CA ARG A 42 -10.19 -1.81 1.50
C ARG A 42 -10.76 -3.15 1.02
N GLY A 43 -9.91 -4.18 0.98
CA GLY A 43 -10.25 -5.50 0.46
C GLY A 43 -9.81 -5.75 -0.98
N THR A 44 -9.34 -4.73 -1.70
CA THR A 44 -8.71 -4.89 -3.01
C THR A 44 -7.36 -5.61 -2.87
N ARG A 45 -7.11 -6.61 -3.73
CA ARG A 45 -5.81 -7.27 -3.83
C ARG A 45 -4.92 -6.50 -4.80
N LEU A 46 -3.82 -5.98 -4.27
CA LEU A 46 -2.79 -5.32 -5.08
C LEU A 46 -1.66 -6.30 -5.38
N LYS A 47 -1.15 -6.23 -6.60
CA LYS A 47 0.10 -6.90 -7.00
C LYS A 47 1.20 -5.85 -7.08
N VAL A 48 2.26 -6.03 -6.30
CA VAL A 48 3.44 -5.16 -6.33
C VAL A 48 4.58 -5.92 -6.99
N LYS A 49 5.25 -5.29 -7.95
CA LYS A 49 6.47 -5.80 -8.58
C LYS A 49 7.57 -4.76 -8.42
N ALA A 50 8.75 -5.21 -8.02
CA ALA A 50 9.93 -4.36 -7.95
C ALA A 50 11.03 -4.91 -8.85
N ARG A 51 11.79 -4.03 -9.50
CA ARG A 51 12.92 -4.38 -10.38
C ARG A 51 14.10 -3.45 -10.11
N GLY A 52 15.22 -4.01 -9.67
CA GLY A 52 16.41 -3.25 -9.31
C GLY A 52 17.19 -3.88 -8.15
N PRO A 53 18.26 -3.22 -7.71
CA PRO A 53 19.20 -3.77 -6.73
C PRO A 53 18.61 -3.94 -5.33
N ASP A 54 17.64 -3.12 -4.95
CA ASP A 54 16.93 -3.11 -3.67
C ASP A 54 15.49 -3.61 -3.78
N ALA A 55 15.13 -4.27 -4.90
CA ALA A 55 13.76 -4.71 -5.16
C ALA A 55 13.19 -5.62 -4.07
N GLN A 56 14.00 -6.52 -3.52
CA GLN A 56 13.55 -7.45 -2.49
C GLN A 56 13.26 -6.74 -1.16
N GLU A 57 14.08 -5.75 -0.82
CA GLU A 57 13.90 -4.92 0.37
C GLU A 57 12.67 -4.01 0.24
N ALA A 58 12.49 -3.41 -0.95
CA ALA A 58 11.32 -2.61 -1.28
C ALA A 58 10.02 -3.39 -1.14
N ILE A 59 9.95 -4.62 -1.69
CA ILE A 59 8.76 -5.47 -1.57
C ILE A 59 8.45 -5.77 -0.11
N LYS A 60 9.46 -6.14 0.68
CA LYS A 60 9.28 -6.46 2.09
C LYS A 60 8.75 -5.25 2.88
N ALA A 61 9.38 -4.09 2.72
CA ALA A 61 8.97 -2.88 3.44
C ALA A 61 7.57 -2.40 3.03
N LEU A 62 7.23 -2.47 1.74
CA LEU A 62 5.89 -2.12 1.25
C LEU A 62 4.82 -3.12 1.71
N GLN A 63 5.15 -4.41 1.78
CA GLN A 63 4.26 -5.42 2.33
C GLN A 63 3.98 -5.17 3.82
N GLU A 64 5.03 -4.92 4.61
CA GLU A 64 4.91 -4.59 6.04
C GLU A 64 4.04 -3.33 6.25
N LEU A 65 4.27 -2.27 5.47
CA LEU A 65 3.45 -1.06 5.53
C LEU A 65 1.96 -1.34 5.25
N VAL A 66 1.68 -2.28 4.34
CA VAL A 66 0.30 -2.63 3.96
C VAL A 66 -0.36 -3.53 5.00
N GLU A 67 0.40 -4.46 5.60
CA GLU A 67 -0.06 -5.40 6.62
C GLU A 67 -0.22 -4.76 8.01
N GLU A 68 0.62 -3.78 8.37
CA GLU A 68 0.55 -2.99 9.60
C GLU A 68 -0.64 -2.00 9.58
N LYS A 69 -1.87 -2.47 9.34
CA LYS A 69 -3.18 -1.81 9.62
C LYS A 69 -3.30 -0.29 9.39
N LEU A 70 -2.45 0.34 8.57
CA LEU A 70 -2.44 1.79 8.37
C LEU A 70 -3.58 2.27 7.45
N PHE A 71 -4.35 1.31 6.92
CA PHE A 71 -5.60 1.56 6.21
C PHE A 71 -6.80 1.74 7.15
N ASP A 72 -6.63 1.61 8.46
CA ASP A 72 -7.70 1.83 9.44
C ASP A 72 -7.77 3.29 9.86
N ASP A 73 -8.47 4.11 9.08
CA ASP A 73 -9.11 5.32 9.60
C ASP A 73 -10.42 4.92 10.33
N SER A 74 -10.30 3.99 11.25
CA SER A 74 -11.29 3.75 12.30
C SER A 74 -10.55 3.61 13.61
N ALA A 75 -10.49 4.72 14.34
CA ALA A 75 -10.65 4.65 15.77
C ALA A 75 -11.97 3.92 16.07
N ALA A 76 -11.91 2.60 16.16
CA ALA A 76 -12.90 1.78 16.85
C ALA A 76 -12.19 1.06 18.01
N ALA A 77 -11.54 1.86 18.86
CA ALA A 77 -11.32 1.46 20.24
C ALA A 77 -12.64 1.64 20.99
N GLY A 78 -13.39 0.54 21.08
CA GLY A 78 -14.65 0.42 21.82
C GLY A 78 -14.90 -1.05 22.08
N SER A 79 -14.13 -1.60 23.02
CA SER A 79 -14.27 -2.93 23.57
C SER A 79 -15.64 -3.12 24.24
N GLY A 80 -16.20 -4.34 24.09
CA GLY A 80 -16.96 -4.95 25.18
C GLY A 80 -18.40 -5.39 24.87
N GLY A 81 -18.52 -6.65 24.46
CA GLY A 81 -19.51 -7.56 25.07
C GLY A 81 -20.86 -7.68 24.39
N GLN A 82 -21.01 -8.73 23.58
CA GLN A 82 -22.30 -9.38 23.36
C GLN A 82 -22.27 -10.78 23.99
N LYS A 83 -23.13 -11.03 24.99
CA LYS A 83 -23.94 -12.27 25.16
C LYS A 83 -24.61 -12.32 26.54
N ALA A 84 -25.93 -12.23 26.56
CA ALA A 84 -26.85 -13.27 27.08
C ALA A 84 -28.26 -12.93 26.60
#